data_AF-A0A940EH82-F1
#
_entry.id   AF-A0A940EH82-F1
#
_cell.length_a   1.000
_cell.length_b   1.000
_cell.length_c   1.000
_cell.angle_alpha   90.00
_cell.angle_beta   90.00
_cell.angle_gamma   90.00
#
_symmetry.space_group_name_H-M   'P 1'
#
loop_
_entity.id
_entity.type
_entity.pdbx_description
1 polymer ?
#
loop_
_entity_poly.entity_id
_entity_poly.type
_entity_poly.pdbx_seq_one_letter_code
_entity_poly.pdbx_strand_id
1 'polypeptide(L)'
;MALLVVLLLFLTFENAMSGQAIWGTRDGSFVVKGFSAVLVNLGILSIVLSFVSYLAYLSNRRELLHKLYNIFGVLSTVLVLVGFLTSAT
;
A
#
# COMPACT_ATOMS: atom_id res chain seq x y z
N MET A 1 14.34 -9.79 1.68
CA MET A 1 12.86 -9.71 1.82
C MET A 1 12.43 -8.84 2.99
N ALA A 2 12.90 -9.08 4.23
CA ALA A 2 12.54 -8.25 5.38
C ALA A 2 12.90 -6.75 5.20
N LEU A 3 14.08 -6.45 4.66
CA LEU A 3 14.51 -5.08 4.38
C LEU A 3 13.58 -4.34 3.42
N LEU A 4 13.06 -5.03 2.40
CA LEU A 4 12.11 -4.45 1.44
C LEU A 4 10.80 -4.09 2.14
N VAL A 5 10.26 -4.97 2.98
CA VAL A 5 9.03 -4.72 3.74
C VAL A 5 9.22 -3.55 4.70
N VAL A 6 10.33 -3.51 5.43
CA VAL A 6 10.64 -2.41 6.36
C VAL A 6 10.78 -1.08 5.62
N LEU A 7 11.46 -1.08 4.48
CA LEU A 7 11.59 0.12 3.64
C LEU A 7 10.24 0.61 3.13
N LEU A 8 9.39 -0.31 2.64
CA LEU A 8 8.04 0.03 2.16
C LEU A 8 7.17 0.61 3.29
N LEU A 9 7.21 0.02 4.48
CA LEU A 9 6.52 0.57 5.64
C LEU A 9 7.06 1.95 6.01
N PHE A 10 8.38 2.10 6.10
CA PHE A 10 9.02 3.37 6.44
C PHE A 10 8.59 4.49 5.48
N LEU A 11 8.66 4.25 4.16
CA LEU A 11 8.25 5.23 3.15
C LEU A 11 6.75 5.53 3.22
N THR A 12 5.92 4.54 3.48
CA THR A 12 4.46 4.74 3.61
C THR A 12 4.12 5.59 4.84
N PHE A 13 4.81 5.36 5.95
CA PHE A 13 4.64 6.16 7.17
C PHE A 13 5.16 7.58 7.01
N GLU A 14 6.32 7.77 6.39
CA GLU A 14 6.88 9.09 6.11
C GLU A 14 5.93 9.90 5.21
N ASN A 15 5.45 9.32 4.10
CA ASN A 15 4.43 9.90 3.25
C ASN A 15 3.17 10.30 4.07
N ALA A 16 2.63 9.36 4.86
CA ALA A 16 1.45 9.61 5.67
C ALA A 16 1.64 10.75 6.70
N MET A 17 2.79 10.81 7.38
CA MET A 17 3.13 11.88 8.33
C MET A 17 3.31 13.23 7.63
N SER A 18 3.85 13.21 6.42
CA SER A 18 4.01 14.39 5.57
C SER A 18 2.68 14.86 4.96
N GLY A 19 1.57 14.12 5.17
CA GLY A 19 0.24 14.45 4.64
C GLY A 19 0.12 14.32 3.13
N GLN A 20 1.04 13.57 2.52
CA GLN A 20 1.19 13.43 1.07
C GLN A 20 1.40 11.96 0.70
N ALA A 21 1.15 11.61 -0.56
CA ALA A 21 1.57 10.34 -1.12
C ALA A 21 2.46 10.66 -2.30
N ILE A 22 3.75 10.37 -2.17
CA ILE A 22 4.76 10.62 -3.19
C ILE A 22 5.22 9.29 -3.76
N TRP A 23 5.17 9.17 -5.09
CA TRP A 23 5.82 8.08 -5.79
C TRP A 23 6.59 8.60 -7.00
N GLY A 24 7.75 7.99 -7.23
CA GLY A 24 8.58 8.28 -8.39
C GLY A 24 8.10 7.50 -9.61
N THR A 25 8.05 8.16 -10.76
CA THR A 25 7.97 7.54 -12.09
C THR A 25 9.23 7.88 -12.87
N ARG A 26 9.34 7.30 -14.07
CA ARG A 26 10.46 7.63 -14.98
C ARG A 26 10.48 9.11 -15.38
N ASP A 27 9.33 9.75 -15.38
CA ASP A 27 9.14 11.12 -15.88
C ASP A 27 9.13 12.17 -14.75
N GLY A 28 9.30 11.77 -13.49
CA GLY A 28 9.35 12.67 -12.34
C GLY A 28 8.72 12.08 -11.08
N SER A 29 8.28 12.93 -10.17
CA SER A 29 7.55 12.53 -8.97
C SER A 29 6.10 12.99 -9.05
N PHE A 30 5.16 12.08 -8.80
CA PHE A 30 3.77 12.44 -8.59
C PHE A 30 3.53 12.63 -7.10
N VAL A 31 2.82 13.71 -6.77
CA VAL A 31 2.52 14.10 -5.39
C VAL A 31 1.02 14.25 -5.26
N VAL A 32 0.40 13.40 -4.45
CA VAL A 32 -1.00 13.53 -4.05
C VAL A 32 -1.05 14.10 -2.63
N LYS A 33 -1.98 15.02 -2.36
CA LYS A 33 -2.13 15.67 -1.06
C LYS A 33 -3.55 15.52 -0.52
N GLY A 34 -3.72 15.76 0.77
CA GLY A 34 -5.05 15.82 1.41
C GLY A 34 -5.71 14.44 1.53
N PHE A 35 -7.03 14.39 1.41
CA PHE A 35 -7.81 13.16 1.63
C PHE A 35 -7.39 12.01 0.69
N SER A 36 -7.11 12.32 -0.57
CA SER A 36 -6.62 11.35 -1.56
C SER A 36 -5.29 10.72 -1.15
N ALA A 37 -4.41 11.47 -0.49
CA ALA A 37 -3.13 10.94 0.00
C ALA A 37 -3.34 9.89 1.11
N VAL A 38 -4.33 10.11 1.98
CA VAL A 38 -4.69 9.14 3.04
C VAL A 38 -5.15 7.82 2.42
N LEU A 39 -6.02 7.89 1.40
CA LEU A 39 -6.51 6.71 0.69
C LEU A 39 -5.37 5.93 0.02
N VAL A 40 -4.47 6.64 -0.68
CA VAL A 40 -3.32 6.00 -1.35
C VAL A 40 -2.38 5.37 -0.32
N ASN A 41 -2.01 6.07 0.76
CA ASN A 41 -1.12 5.53 1.79
C ASN A 41 -1.74 4.31 2.51
N LEU A 42 -3.04 4.33 2.78
CA LEU A 42 -3.75 3.19 3.38
C LEU A 42 -3.81 2.00 2.41
N GLY A 43 -3.97 2.28 1.11
CA GLY A 43 -3.86 1.28 0.06
C GLY A 43 -2.47 0.64 -0.02
N ILE A 44 -1.40 1.44 0.03
CA ILE A 44 -0.02 0.94 0.06
C ILE A 44 0.23 0.12 1.33
N LEU A 45 -0.21 0.58 2.50
CA LEU A 45 -0.11 -0.20 3.73
C LEU A 45 -0.80 -1.57 3.59
N SER A 46 -1.99 -1.60 2.99
CA SER A 46 -2.73 -2.85 2.74
C SER A 46 -1.99 -3.78 1.78
N ILE A 47 -1.33 -3.28 0.73
CA ILE A 47 -0.58 -4.16 -0.19
C ILE A 47 0.65 -4.76 0.49
N VAL A 48 1.29 -4.01 1.39
CA VAL A 48 2.39 -4.52 2.22
C VAL A 48 1.90 -5.63 3.15
N LEU A 49 0.75 -5.44 3.82
CA LEU A 49 0.13 -6.48 4.66
C LEU A 49 -0.28 -7.71 3.85
N SER A 50 -0.79 -7.53 2.62
CA SER A 50 -1.07 -8.61 1.69
C SER A 50 0.20 -9.41 1.39
N PHE A 51 1.29 -8.73 1.04
CA PHE A 51 2.57 -9.37 0.73
C PHE A 51 3.13 -10.15 1.94
N VAL A 52 3.11 -9.57 3.14
CA VAL A 52 3.53 -10.28 4.37
C VAL A 52 2.66 -11.51 4.62
N SER A 53 1.34 -11.39 4.44
CA SER A 53 0.40 -12.50 4.59
C SER A 53 0.65 -13.61 3.57
N TYR A 54 1.01 -13.25 2.32
CA TYR A 54 1.38 -14.20 1.28
C TYR A 54 2.67 -14.95 1.62
N LEU A 55 3.72 -14.26 2.10
CA LEU A 55 4.95 -14.91 2.54
C LEU A 55 4.73 -15.86 3.73
N ALA A 56 3.89 -15.44 4.68
CA ALA A 56 3.49 -16.28 5.81
C ALA A 56 2.68 -17.50 5.32
N TYR A 57 1.77 -17.30 4.36
CA TYR A 57 1.01 -18.39 3.73
C TYR A 57 1.93 -19.39 3.05
N LEU A 58 2.95 -18.92 2.32
CA LEU A 58 3.91 -19.82 1.67
C LEU A 58 4.65 -20.69 2.68
N SER A 59 4.92 -20.16 3.88
CA SER A 59 5.64 -20.86 4.94
C SER A 59 4.79 -21.88 5.69
N ASN A 60 3.53 -21.56 6.00
CA ASN A 60 2.70 -22.35 6.94
C ASN A 60 1.38 -22.89 6.31
N ARG A 61 1.11 -22.56 5.04
CA ARG A 61 -0.06 -22.93 4.23
C ARG A 61 -1.43 -22.82 4.92
N ARG A 62 -1.55 -21.97 5.95
CA ARG A 62 -2.80 -21.78 6.70
C ARG A 62 -3.83 -21.04 5.84
N GLU A 63 -5.06 -21.57 5.79
CA GLU A 63 -6.17 -20.98 5.01
C GLU A 63 -6.47 -19.53 5.41
N LEU A 64 -6.31 -19.18 6.69
CA LEU A 64 -6.47 -17.81 7.17
C LEU A 64 -5.52 -16.83 6.47
N LEU A 65 -4.25 -17.22 6.26
CA LEU A 65 -3.26 -16.37 5.60
C LEU A 65 -3.59 -16.20 4.11
N HIS A 66 -4.15 -17.24 3.49
CA HIS A 66 -4.67 -17.16 2.12
C HIS A 66 -5.81 -16.14 2.00
N LYS A 67 -6.78 -16.20 2.92
CA LYS A 67 -7.88 -15.22 2.97
C LYS A 67 -7.37 -13.80 3.20
N LEU A 68 -6.45 -13.62 4.16
CA LEU A 68 -5.90 -12.31 4.49
C LEU A 68 -5.16 -11.68 3.30
N TYR A 69 -4.25 -12.40 2.64
CA TYR A 69 -3.52 -11.78 1.53
C TYR A 69 -4.47 -11.39 0.38
N ASN A 70 -5.50 -12.20 0.13
CA ASN A 70 -6.46 -11.93 -0.93
C ASN A 70 -7.35 -10.70 -0.60
N ILE A 71 -7.89 -10.64 0.62
CA ILE A 71 -8.69 -9.48 1.09
C ILE A 71 -7.87 -8.20 1.05
N PHE A 72 -6.66 -8.23 1.62
CA PHE A 72 -5.80 -7.04 1.65
C PHE A 72 -5.32 -6.61 0.25
N GLY A 73 -5.15 -7.54 -0.68
CA GLY A 73 -4.79 -7.23 -2.07
C GLY A 73 -5.94 -6.58 -2.85
N VAL A 74 -7.17 -7.04 -2.64
CA VAL A 74 -8.37 -6.39 -3.23
C VAL A 74 -8.57 -5.02 -2.61
N LEU A 75 -8.53 -4.92 -1.27
CA LEU A 75 -8.69 -3.67 -0.53
C LEU A 75 -7.65 -2.63 -0.97
N SER A 76 -6.38 -3.02 -1.12
CA SER A 76 -5.32 -2.11 -1.56
C SER A 76 -5.61 -1.53 -2.95
N THR A 77 -6.05 -2.39 -3.87
CA THR A 77 -6.34 -1.99 -5.25
C THR A 77 -7.47 -0.96 -5.28
N VAL A 78 -8.54 -1.21 -4.53
CA VAL A 78 -9.69 -0.28 -4.44
C VAL A 78 -9.25 1.05 -3.84
N LEU A 79 -8.53 1.04 -2.71
CA LEU A 79 -8.11 2.27 -2.02
C LEU A 79 -7.19 3.14 -2.88
N VAL A 80 -6.21 2.51 -3.54
CA VAL A 80 -5.31 3.22 -4.45
C VAL A 80 -6.11 3.83 -5.59
N LEU A 81 -6.95 3.06 -6.29
CA LEU A 81 -7.77 3.57 -7.40
C LEU A 81 -8.68 4.74 -6.98
N VAL A 82 -9.38 4.62 -5.86
CA VAL A 82 -10.25 5.70 -5.35
C VAL A 82 -9.42 6.93 -4.97
N GLY A 83 -8.27 6.74 -4.32
CA GLY A 83 -7.34 7.82 -4.01
C GLY A 83 -6.86 8.55 -5.27
N PHE A 84 -6.56 7.81 -6.34
CA PHE A 84 -6.21 8.38 -7.63
C PHE A 84 -7.35 9.17 -8.26
N LEU A 85 -8.54 8.58 -8.36
CA LEU A 85 -9.69 9.21 -9.00
C LEU A 85 -10.10 10.51 -8.29
N THR A 86 -10.05 10.52 -6.95
CA THR A 86 -10.34 11.71 -6.14
C THR A 86 -9.26 12.78 -6.22
N SER A 87 -8.02 12.43 -6.59
CA SER A 87 -6.94 13.41 -6.78
C SER A 87 -6.99 14.11 -8.14
N ALA A 88 -7.66 13.50 -9.12
CA ALA A 88 -7.78 14.01 -10.49
C ALA A 88 -8.97 14.96 -10.68
N THR A 89 -9.86 15.06 -9.69
CA THR A 89 -10.99 15.99 -9.62
C THR A 89 -10.63 17.23 -8.83
#